data_AF-A0A2T3MMQ9-F1
#
_entry.id   AF-A0A2T3MMQ9-F1
#
_cell.length_a   1.000
_cell.length_b   1.000
_cell.length_c   1.000
_cell.angle_alpha   90.00
_cell.angle_beta   90.00
_cell.angle_gamma   90.00
#
_symmetry.space_group_name_H-M   'P 1'
#
loop_
_entity.id
_entity.type
_entity.pdbx_description
1 polymer ?
#
loop_
_entity_poly.entity_id
_entity_poly.type
_entity_poly.pdbx_seq_one_letter_code
_entity_poly.pdbx_strand_id
1 'polypeptide(L)'
;MKKIRYPFDLHGNISIDFKRHIKPIFIDTYSNNRADISIDEFAVHSFNYDSESRLLSISLQKAINAIANGENEELINGDELDNNIIKVELVYCLYNAAIISSHISYPLDANSFIESISVSKYLTLHLN
;
A
#
# COMPACT_ATOMS: atom_id res chain seq x y z
N MET A 1 -18.18 -3.95 7.66
CA MET A 1 -17.38 -5.11 8.11
C MET A 1 -16.64 -4.70 9.38
N LYS A 2 -16.58 -5.53 10.44
CA LYS A 2 -15.75 -5.23 11.61
C LYS A 2 -14.28 -5.38 11.18
N LYS A 3 -13.49 -4.28 11.17
CA LYS A 3 -12.03 -4.38 10.98
C LYS A 3 -11.48 -5.33 12.05
N ILE A 4 -10.64 -6.28 11.65
CA ILE A 4 -9.86 -7.10 12.58
C ILE A 4 -9.09 -6.13 13.47
N ARG A 5 -9.24 -6.28 14.79
CA ARG A 5 -8.53 -5.42 15.75
C ARG A 5 -7.16 -6.01 16.01
N TYR A 6 -6.14 -5.28 15.64
CA TYR A 6 -4.75 -5.58 15.99
C TYR A 6 -4.41 -4.86 17.31
N PRO A 7 -3.39 -5.31 18.06
CA PRO A 7 -2.91 -4.62 19.25
C PRO A 7 -2.17 -3.30 18.94
N PHE A 8 -2.30 -2.81 17.71
CA PHE A 8 -1.69 -1.59 17.23
C PHE A 8 -2.58 -0.93 16.18
N ASP A 9 -2.48 0.38 16.08
CA ASP A 9 -3.06 1.22 15.04
C ASP A 9 -1.93 1.79 14.18
N LEU A 10 -2.12 1.74 12.86
CA LEU A 10 -1.17 2.26 11.88
C LEU A 10 -1.75 3.52 11.24
N HIS A 11 -0.95 4.57 11.16
CA HIS A 11 -1.33 5.80 10.48
C HIS A 11 -0.23 6.27 9.54
N GLY A 12 -0.66 6.82 8.40
CA GLY A 12 0.24 7.29 7.35
C GLY A 12 -0.38 7.03 5.99
N ASN A 13 0.18 7.65 4.97
CA ASN A 13 -0.34 7.59 3.62
C ASN A 13 0.79 7.20 2.67
N ILE A 14 0.46 6.32 1.74
CA ILE A 14 1.31 5.92 0.63
C ILE A 14 0.72 6.53 -0.63
N SER A 15 1.52 7.34 -1.32
CA SER A 15 1.21 7.79 -2.66
C SER A 15 1.67 6.79 -3.68
N ILE A 16 0.80 6.48 -4.64
CA ILE A 16 1.09 5.58 -5.75
C ILE A 16 0.85 6.35 -7.04
N ASP A 17 1.86 6.44 -7.89
CA ASP A 17 1.74 6.95 -9.23
C ASP A 17 1.53 5.77 -10.18
N PHE A 18 0.42 5.77 -10.91
CA PHE A 18 0.11 4.75 -11.91
C PHE A 18 0.57 5.19 -13.29
N LYS A 19 0.99 4.23 -14.13
CA LYS A 19 1.41 4.53 -15.51
C LYS A 19 0.29 5.24 -16.29
N ARG A 20 0.66 6.00 -17.31
CA ARG A 20 -0.29 6.66 -18.22
C ARG A 20 -1.22 5.63 -18.88
N HIS A 21 -2.48 6.00 -19.09
CA HIS A 21 -3.54 5.17 -19.69
C HIS A 21 -4.02 3.96 -18.86
N ILE A 22 -3.61 3.87 -17.59
CA ILE A 22 -4.09 2.83 -16.67
C ILE A 22 -5.03 3.48 -15.66
N LYS A 23 -6.20 2.88 -15.43
CA LYS A 23 -7.13 3.34 -14.40
C LYS A 23 -7.23 2.31 -13.28
N PRO A 24 -6.80 2.61 -12.04
CA PRO A 24 -7.03 1.71 -10.93
C PRO A 24 -8.54 1.60 -10.64
N ILE A 25 -8.98 0.42 -10.23
CA ILE A 25 -10.37 0.14 -9.89
C ILE A 25 -10.55 0.33 -8.37
N PHE A 26 -11.66 0.96 -7.97
CA PHE A 26 -12.00 1.22 -6.56
C PHE A 26 -11.03 2.14 -5.81
N ILE A 27 -10.17 2.86 -6.53
CA ILE A 27 -9.26 3.85 -5.99
C ILE A 27 -9.43 5.13 -6.78
N ASP A 28 -9.80 6.20 -6.10
CA ASP A 28 -9.88 7.51 -6.72
C ASP A 28 -8.48 8.04 -7.00
N THR A 29 -8.21 8.38 -8.26
CA THR A 29 -6.98 9.05 -8.66
C THR A 29 -7.22 10.53 -8.88
N TYR A 30 -6.19 11.32 -8.59
CA TYR A 30 -6.16 12.75 -8.84
C TYR A 30 -5.05 13.08 -9.86
N SER A 31 -4.76 14.37 -10.04
CA SER A 31 -3.81 14.89 -11.03
C SER A 31 -2.57 14.00 -11.21
N ASN A 32 -2.25 13.66 -12.46
CA ASN A 32 -1.20 12.72 -12.88
C ASN A 32 -1.44 11.25 -12.51
N ASN A 33 -2.70 10.84 -12.39
CA ASN A 33 -3.05 9.44 -12.14
C ASN A 33 -2.40 8.90 -10.85
N ARG A 34 -2.42 9.74 -9.82
CA ARG A 34 -1.85 9.45 -8.51
C ARG A 34 -2.97 9.15 -7.53
N ALA A 35 -2.76 8.20 -6.63
CA ALA A 35 -3.65 7.92 -5.51
C ALA A 35 -2.90 8.01 -4.18
N ASP A 36 -3.58 8.52 -3.15
CA ASP A 36 -3.12 8.42 -1.78
C ASP A 36 -3.96 7.37 -1.06
N ILE A 37 -3.29 6.32 -0.61
CA ILE A 37 -3.94 5.22 0.10
C ILE A 37 -3.47 5.26 1.54
N SER A 38 -4.41 5.21 2.47
CA SER A 38 -4.04 5.13 3.87
C SER A 38 -3.46 3.75 4.20
N ILE A 39 -2.42 3.71 5.03
CA ILE A 39 -1.78 2.47 5.46
C ILE A 39 -2.76 1.56 6.21
N ASP A 40 -3.81 2.12 6.81
CA ASP A 40 -4.84 1.40 7.54
C ASP A 40 -5.82 0.62 6.62
N GLU A 41 -5.74 0.85 5.31
CA GLU A 41 -6.46 0.11 4.28
C GLU A 41 -5.68 -1.12 3.79
N PHE A 42 -4.42 -1.27 4.20
CA PHE A 42 -3.64 -2.47 3.92
C PHE A 42 -4.04 -3.57 4.90
N ALA A 43 -4.16 -4.80 4.39
CA ALA A 43 -4.41 -5.95 5.23
C ALA A 43 -3.11 -6.35 5.93
N VAL A 44 -3.14 -6.59 7.25
CA VAL A 44 -2.01 -7.19 7.96
C VAL A 44 -1.91 -8.65 7.54
N HIS A 45 -0.82 -8.98 6.85
CA HIS A 45 -0.50 -10.34 6.43
C HIS A 45 0.09 -11.15 7.58
N SER A 46 1.02 -10.55 8.32
CA SER A 46 1.65 -11.14 9.50
C SER A 46 2.19 -10.05 10.42
N PHE A 47 2.36 -10.38 11.69
CA PHE A 47 3.14 -9.57 12.62
C PHE A 47 3.85 -10.49 13.61
N ASN A 48 5.02 -10.07 14.07
CA ASN A 48 5.82 -10.81 15.05
C ASN A 48 6.42 -9.85 16.06
N TYR A 49 6.43 -10.26 17.33
CA TYR A 49 7.08 -9.52 18.40
C TYR A 49 8.29 -10.32 18.90
N ASP A 50 9.47 -9.72 18.77
CA ASP A 50 10.69 -10.20 19.41
C ASP A 50 10.88 -9.46 20.74
N SER A 51 10.73 -10.19 21.84
CA SER A 51 10.88 -9.65 23.18
C SER A 51 12.33 -9.33 23.57
N GLU A 52 13.31 -10.03 23.00
CA GLU A 52 14.72 -9.80 23.32
C GLU A 52 15.17 -8.46 22.75
N SER A 53 14.86 -8.23 21.47
CA SER A 53 15.19 -6.98 20.77
C SER A 53 14.14 -5.88 20.98
N ARG A 54 12.98 -6.20 21.57
CA ARG A 54 11.81 -5.32 21.71
C ARG A 54 11.36 -4.72 20.37
N LEU A 55 11.34 -5.57 19.34
CA LEU A 55 10.98 -5.20 17.98
C LEU A 55 9.64 -5.83 17.61
N LEU A 56 8.75 -5.01 17.04
CA LEU A 56 7.52 -5.45 16.41
C LEU A 56 7.68 -5.32 14.90
N SER A 57 7.72 -6.46 14.22
CA SER A 57 7.74 -6.54 12.76
C SER A 57 6.32 -6.75 12.24
N ILE A 58 5.90 -5.96 11.26
CA ILE A 58 4.55 -6.01 10.68
C ILE A 58 4.69 -6.08 9.17
N SER A 59 4.02 -7.06 8.56
CA SER A 59 3.89 -7.20 7.11
C SER A 59 2.45 -6.85 6.70
N LEU A 60 2.33 -5.90 5.79
CA LEU A 60 1.08 -5.39 5.26
C LEU A 60 1.03 -5.66 3.76
N GLN A 61 -0.17 -5.91 3.24
CA GLN A 61 -0.38 -6.10 1.81
C GLN A 61 -1.67 -5.45 1.34
N LYS A 62 -1.63 -4.87 0.14
CA LYS A 62 -2.81 -4.42 -0.59
C LYS A 62 -2.70 -4.85 -2.03
N ALA A 63 -3.71 -5.57 -2.51
CA ALA A 63 -3.88 -5.83 -3.93
C ALA A 63 -4.55 -4.62 -4.57
N ILE A 64 -4.03 -4.21 -5.72
CA ILE A 64 -4.62 -3.19 -6.57
C ILE A 64 -5.01 -3.88 -7.87
N ASN A 65 -6.21 -3.55 -8.34
CA ASN A 65 -6.72 -3.99 -9.62
C ASN A 65 -6.80 -2.75 -10.51
N ALA A 66 -6.55 -2.93 -11.80
CA ALA A 66 -6.54 -1.83 -12.75
C ALA A 66 -7.08 -2.28 -14.10
N ILE A 67 -7.58 -1.33 -14.89
CA ILE A 67 -7.93 -1.53 -16.30
C ILE A 67 -7.03 -0.68 -17.19
N ALA A 68 -6.70 -1.19 -18.36
CA ALA A 68 -6.08 -0.39 -19.41
C ALA A 68 -7.16 0.34 -20.21
N ASN A 69 -7.04 1.66 -20.32
CA ASN A 69 -7.87 2.45 -21.24
C ASN A 69 -7.10 2.59 -22.56
N GLY A 70 -7.56 1.92 -23.61
CA GLY A 70 -7.07 2.18 -24.96
C GLY A 70 -7.30 3.65 -25.34
N GLU A 71 -6.37 4.24 -26.10
CA GLU A 71 -6.58 5.54 -26.73
C GLU A 71 -7.67 5.41 -27.80
N ASN A 72 -8.93 5.44 -27.38
CA ASN A 72 -10.13 5.89 -28.08
C ASN A 72 -11.36 5.20 -27.49
N GLU A 73 -12.37 6.04 -27.28
CA GLU A 73 -13.77 5.72 -26.99
C GLU A 73 -14.14 5.42 -25.53
N GLU A 74 -15.23 6.09 -25.14
CA GLU A 74 -16.02 5.93 -23.93
C GLU A 74 -16.68 4.54 -23.89
N LEU A 75 -15.90 3.47 -23.97
CA LEU A 75 -16.38 2.11 -23.81
C LEU A 75 -16.14 1.66 -22.38
N ILE A 76 -17.23 1.20 -21.76
CA ILE A 76 -17.36 0.70 -20.39
C ILE A 76 -16.48 -0.56 -20.13
N ASN A 77 -15.74 -1.06 -21.13
CA ASN A 77 -14.97 -2.29 -21.08
C ASN A 77 -13.50 -2.06 -21.44
N GLY A 78 -12.69 -1.62 -20.47
CA GLY A 78 -11.23 -1.75 -20.57
C GLY A 78 -10.78 -3.18 -20.27
N ASP A 79 -9.59 -3.57 -20.74
CA ASP A 79 -9.01 -4.88 -20.42
C ASP A 79 -8.56 -4.90 -18.95
N GLU A 80 -9.03 -5.90 -18.20
CA GLU A 80 -8.62 -6.11 -16.80
C GLU A 80 -7.16 -6.57 -16.76
N LEU A 81 -6.34 -5.84 -16.02
CA LEU A 81 -4.93 -6.15 -15.83
C LEU A 81 -4.74 -7.07 -14.63
N ASP A 82 -3.68 -7.88 -14.67
CA ASP A 82 -3.26 -8.69 -13.53
C ASP A 82 -3.03 -7.81 -12.29
N ASN A 83 -3.44 -8.32 -11.12
CA ASN A 83 -3.39 -7.55 -9.88
C ASN A 83 -1.94 -7.27 -9.45
N ASN A 84 -1.62 -6.00 -9.20
CA ASN A 84 -0.38 -5.65 -8.53
C ASN A 84 -0.57 -5.72 -7.02
N ILE A 85 0.34 -6.42 -6.33
CA ILE A 85 0.36 -6.49 -4.86
C ILE A 85 1.44 -5.54 -4.35
N ILE A 86 1.05 -4.56 -3.55
CA ILE A 86 1.96 -3.72 -2.79
C ILE A 86 2.14 -4.35 -1.42
N LYS A 87 3.40 -4.56 -1.02
CA LYS A 87 3.77 -5.04 0.31
C LYS A 87 4.51 -3.95 1.06
N VAL A 88 4.16 -3.77 2.33
CA VAL A 88 4.82 -2.84 3.24
C VAL A 88 5.29 -3.60 4.46
N GLU A 89 6.59 -3.57 4.70
CA GLU A 89 7.23 -4.19 5.87
C GLU A 89 7.67 -3.08 6.81
N LEU A 90 7.22 -3.16 8.06
CA LEU A 90 7.53 -2.20 9.12
C LEU A 90 8.25 -2.90 10.26
N VAL A 91 9.30 -2.27 10.77
CA VAL A 91 9.95 -2.67 12.02
C VAL A 91 9.84 -1.51 12.99
N TYR A 92 9.12 -1.75 14.08
CA TYR A 92 8.87 -0.79 15.14
C TYR A 92 9.65 -1.19 16.39
N CYS A 93 10.43 -0.26 16.93
CA CYS A 93 11.13 -0.45 18.19
C CYS A 93 10.25 0.08 19.34
N LEU A 94 9.84 -0.82 20.24
CA LEU A 94 8.99 -0.46 21.38
C LEU A 94 9.74 0.41 22.39
N TYR A 95 11.07 0.27 22.50
CA TYR A 95 11.86 1.05 23.45
C TYR A 95 11.93 2.53 23.09
N ASN A 96 12.16 2.83 21.80
CA ASN A 96 12.26 4.20 21.30
C ASN A 96 10.92 4.77 20.82
N ALA A 97 9.86 3.96 20.86
CA ALA A 97 8.55 4.27 20.29
C ALA A 97 8.62 4.80 18.85
N ALA A 98 9.44 4.16 18.01
CA ALA A 98 9.76 4.65 16.67
C ALA A 98 9.79 3.52 15.63
N ILE A 99 9.34 3.83 14.42
CA ILE A 99 9.58 2.98 13.24
C ILE A 99 11.04 3.15 12.84
N ILE A 100 11.81 2.07 12.90
CA ILE A 100 13.25 2.07 12.59
C ILE A 100 13.52 1.62 11.15
N SER A 101 12.57 0.91 10.54
CA SER A 101 12.65 0.51 9.13
C SER A 101 11.25 0.44 8.54
N SER A 102 11.13 0.95 7.31
CA SER A 102 9.96 0.78 6.47
C SER A 102 10.42 0.43 5.06
N HIS A 103 9.97 -0.70 4.53
CA HIS A 103 10.29 -1.14 3.19
C HIS A 103 9.00 -1.35 2.40
N ILE A 104 8.93 -0.78 1.20
CA ILE A 104 7.78 -0.92 0.30
C ILE A 104 8.26 -1.67 -0.93
N SER A 105 7.56 -2.74 -1.29
CA SER A 105 7.85 -3.53 -2.48
C SER A 105 6.59 -3.71 -3.33
N TYR A 106 6.79 -3.72 -4.64
CA TYR A 106 5.76 -3.89 -5.65
C TYR A 106 6.39 -4.47 -6.92
N PRO A 107 5.61 -5.06 -7.84
CA PRO A 107 6.12 -5.58 -9.10
C PRO A 107 6.73 -4.44 -9.93
N LEU A 108 7.95 -4.62 -10.42
CA LEU A 108 8.68 -3.66 -11.29
C LEU A 108 8.80 -4.16 -12.73
N ASP A 109 8.13 -5.25 -13.07
CA ASP A 109 8.13 -5.83 -14.40
C ASP A 109 7.33 -4.96 -15.39
N ALA A 110 7.50 -5.24 -16.69
CA ALA A 110 6.87 -4.47 -17.76
C ALA A 110 5.33 -4.45 -17.62
N ASN A 111 4.76 -5.53 -17.08
CA ASN A 111 3.32 -5.69 -16.88
C ASN A 111 2.79 -4.95 -15.65
N SER A 112 3.67 -4.51 -14.74
CA SER A 112 3.26 -3.70 -13.61
C SER A 112 2.66 -2.38 -14.07
N PHE A 113 1.49 -2.04 -13.58
CA PHE A 113 0.83 -0.77 -13.85
C PHE A 113 1.24 0.36 -12.89
N ILE A 114 2.08 0.07 -11.90
CA ILE A 114 2.60 1.05 -10.94
C ILE A 114 3.87 1.66 -11.53
N GLU A 115 3.93 2.98 -11.60
CA GLU A 115 5.10 3.73 -12.04
C GLU A 115 6.03 4.04 -10.87
N SER A 116 5.47 4.51 -9.75
CA SER A 116 6.25 4.86 -8.58
C SER A 116 5.41 4.75 -7.29
N ILE A 117 6.09 4.53 -6.16
CA ILE A 117 5.47 4.59 -4.83
C ILE A 117 6.33 5.46 -3.92
N SER A 118 5.68 6.33 -3.16
CA SER A 118 6.33 7.17 -2.15
C SER A 118 5.49 7.28 -0.88
N VAL A 119 6.15 7.53 0.25
CA VAL A 119 5.46 7.82 1.52
C VAL A 119 5.08 9.30 1.51
N SER A 120 3.78 9.61 1.47
CA SER A 120 3.29 10.99 1.45
C SER A 120 3.03 11.56 2.84
N LYS A 121 2.70 10.69 3.81
CA LYS A 121 2.64 11.05 5.23
C LYS A 121 3.39 10.01 6.04
N TYR A 122 4.24 10.48 6.96
CA TYR A 122 5.04 9.61 7.82
C TYR A 122 4.22 8.48 8.42
N LEU A 123 4.78 7.29 8.34
CA LEU A 123 4.21 6.11 8.97
C LEU A 123 4.42 6.22 10.48
N THR A 124 3.35 6.01 11.22
CA THR A 124 3.33 6.05 12.68
C THR A 124 2.53 4.85 13.18
N LEU A 125 2.91 4.36 14.36
CA LEU A 125 2.30 3.20 14.99
C LEU A 125 1.97 3.56 16.43
N HIS A 126 0.72 3.31 16.82
CA HIS A 126 0.24 3.45 18.18
C HIS A 126 -0.12 2.07 18.73
N LEU A 127 0.32 1.75 19.95
CA LEU A 127 -0.06 0.52 20.64
C LEU A 127 -1.37 0.74 21.40
N ASN A 128 -2.27 -0.25 21.35
CA ASN A 128 -3.59 -0.22 21.99
C ASN A 128 -3.58 -0.83 23.40
#